data_AF-A0A842N374-F1
#
_entry.id   AF-A0A842N374-F1
#
_cell.length_a   1.000
_cell.length_b   1.000
_cell.length_c   1.000
_cell.angle_alpha   90.00
_cell.angle_beta   90.00
_cell.angle_gamma   90.00
#
_symmetry.space_group_name_H-M   'P 1'
#
loop_
_entity.id
_entity.type
_entity.pdbx_description
1 polymer ?
#
loop_
_entity_poly.entity_id
_entity_poly.type
_entity_poly.pdbx_seq_one_letter_code
_entity_poly.pdbx_strand_id
1 'polypeptide(L)'
;MAMNAAQKYELEETVKELENYRGRHTEFISVLVPAGFNINQVAKQIDDEKGTATNIKSNNTRKNVINALEKASRKLREIGRTPENGVAVFAGNVSDVEGKEDLRVWAIEPPKPLKIRLYRCDQTFVVEP
;
A
#
# COMPACT_ATOMS: atom_id res chain seq x y z
N MET A 1 -3.82 10.81 21.53
CA MET A 1 -3.10 9.87 22.42
C MET A 1 -1.70 9.67 21.87
N ALA A 2 -0.66 9.69 22.71
CA ALA A 2 0.70 9.34 22.28
C ALA A 2 0.74 7.84 21.94
N MET A 3 1.31 7.47 20.79
CA MET A 3 1.51 6.06 20.44
C MET A 3 2.24 5.33 21.58
N ASN A 4 1.71 4.17 21.98
CA ASN A 4 2.38 3.33 22.96
C ASN A 4 3.73 2.85 22.40
N ALA A 5 4.73 2.66 23.27
CA ALA A 5 6.07 2.23 22.87
C ALA A 5 6.06 0.94 22.02
N ALA A 6 5.10 0.04 22.26
CA ALA A 6 4.88 -1.16 21.46
C ALA A 6 4.46 -0.84 20.02
N GLN A 7 3.48 0.05 19.82
CA GLN A 7 3.01 0.44 18.48
C GLN A 7 4.11 1.17 17.68
N LYS A 8 4.94 1.96 18.38
CA LYS A 8 6.09 2.61 17.75
C LYS A 8 7.13 1.58 17.30
N TYR A 9 7.41 0.58 18.13
CA TYR A 9 8.33 -0.50 17.79
C TYR A 9 7.80 -1.35 16.62
N GLU A 10 6.52 -1.73 16.63
CA GLU A 10 5.88 -2.47 15.53
C GLU A 10 5.89 -1.67 14.21
N LEU A 11 5.67 -0.35 14.29
CA LEU A 11 5.78 0.55 13.15
C LEU A 11 7.21 0.57 12.60
N GLU A 12 8.22 0.75 13.47
CA GLU A 12 9.62 0.80 13.07
C GLU A 12 10.08 -0.53 12.45
N GLU A 13 9.65 -1.68 12.99
CA GLU A 13 9.90 -2.99 12.39
C GLU A 13 9.21 -3.16 11.05
N THR A 14 7.95 -2.75 10.94
CA THR A 14 7.21 -2.87 9.67
C THR A 14 7.80 -1.98 8.59
N VAL A 15 8.22 -0.75 8.92
CA VAL A 15 8.90 0.16 7.98
C VAL A 15 10.20 -0.47 7.51
N LYS A 16 11.03 -1.00 8.43
CA LYS A 16 12.25 -1.72 8.06
C LYS A 16 11.98 -2.95 7.19
N GLU A 17 10.91 -3.68 7.45
CA GLU A 17 10.49 -4.82 6.62
C GLU A 17 10.14 -4.34 5.20
N LEU A 18 9.33 -3.27 5.09
CA LEU A 18 8.92 -2.67 3.82
C LEU A 18 10.10 -2.12 3.01
N GLU A 19 11.09 -1.50 3.66
CA GLU A 19 12.31 -1.00 3.01
C GLU A 19 13.20 -2.14 2.48
N ASN A 20 13.17 -3.31 3.12
CA ASN A 20 13.93 -4.47 2.66
C ASN A 20 13.28 -5.16 1.44
N TYR A 21 11.98 -4.95 1.20
CA TYR A 21 11.33 -5.51 0.03
C TYR A 21 11.68 -4.71 -1.24
N ARG A 22 12.35 -5.38 -2.17
CA ARG A 22 12.66 -4.84 -3.49
C ARG A 22 12.15 -5.76 -4.58
N GLY A 23 11.31 -5.21 -5.44
CA GLY A 23 10.63 -5.94 -6.49
C GLY A 23 11.55 -6.10 -7.68
N ARG A 24 11.55 -7.27 -8.30
CA ARG A 24 12.19 -7.44 -9.62
C ARG A 24 11.57 -6.51 -10.65
N HIS A 25 10.28 -6.24 -10.54
CA HIS A 25 9.55 -5.31 -11.39
C HIS A 25 8.83 -4.23 -10.59
N THR A 26 8.17 -3.32 -11.29
CA THR A 26 7.35 -2.25 -10.71
C THR A 26 6.01 -2.83 -10.26
N GLU A 27 5.97 -3.37 -9.06
CA GLU A 27 4.82 -4.14 -8.55
C GLU A 27 4.43 -3.82 -7.11
N PHE A 28 5.06 -2.80 -6.51
CA PHE A 28 4.74 -2.34 -5.17
C PHE A 28 3.93 -1.05 -5.19
N ILE A 29 2.76 -1.10 -4.56
CA ILE A 29 1.82 0.00 -4.48
C ILE A 29 1.90 0.58 -3.08
N SER A 30 2.07 1.89 -3.04
CA SER A 30 2.10 2.69 -1.82
C SER A 30 0.99 3.74 -1.91
N VAL A 31 0.11 3.74 -0.92
CA VAL A 31 -1.05 4.64 -0.86
C VAL A 31 -1.04 5.35 0.50
N LEU A 32 -0.85 6.66 0.48
CA LEU A 32 -0.95 7.51 1.67
C LEU A 32 -2.25 8.27 1.63
N VAL A 33 -3.07 8.12 2.66
CA VAL A 33 -4.36 8.78 2.81
C VAL A 33 -4.26 9.77 3.97
N PRO A 34 -4.44 11.08 3.73
CA PRO A 34 -4.33 12.09 4.77
C PRO A 34 -5.51 12.02 5.75
N ALA A 35 -5.29 12.54 6.95
CA ALA A 35 -6.32 12.63 7.98
C ALA A 35 -7.55 13.41 7.47
N GLY A 36 -8.74 12.85 7.70
CA GLY A 36 -10.01 13.48 7.28
C GLY A 36 -10.36 13.33 5.80
N PHE A 37 -9.51 12.70 4.97
CA PHE A 37 -9.85 12.40 3.57
C PHE A 37 -10.75 11.18 3.47
N ASN A 38 -11.62 11.08 2.46
CA ASN A 38 -12.53 9.94 2.32
C ASN A 38 -11.81 8.73 1.71
N ILE A 39 -11.58 7.67 2.50
CA ILE A 39 -10.98 6.42 2.03
C ILE A 39 -11.76 5.80 0.86
N ASN A 40 -13.09 5.95 0.80
CA ASN A 40 -13.87 5.40 -0.31
C ASN A 40 -13.52 6.06 -1.66
N GLN A 41 -13.17 7.35 -1.65
CA GLN A 41 -12.69 8.01 -2.87
C GLN A 41 -11.33 7.47 -3.29
N VAL A 42 -10.44 7.20 -2.34
CA VAL A 42 -9.14 6.57 -2.62
C VAL A 42 -9.36 5.15 -3.16
N ALA A 43 -10.20 4.34 -2.53
CA ALA A 43 -10.51 3.00 -3.00
C ALA A 43 -11.10 2.99 -4.42
N LYS A 44 -11.91 4.02 -4.77
CA LYS A 44 -12.40 4.20 -6.14
C LYS A 44 -11.26 4.52 -7.11
N GLN A 45 -10.39 5.46 -6.76
CA GLN A 45 -9.20 5.77 -7.57
C GLN A 45 -8.34 4.51 -7.81
N ILE A 46 -8.10 3.70 -6.79
CA ILE A 46 -7.34 2.44 -6.93
C ILE A 46 -8.05 1.46 -7.88
N ASP A 47 -9.38 1.44 -7.93
CA ASP A 47 -10.12 0.61 -8.88
C ASP A 47 -10.01 1.14 -10.33
N ASP A 48 -10.00 2.45 -10.52
CA ASP A 48 -9.73 3.07 -11.83
C ASP A 48 -8.29 2.76 -12.31
N GLU A 49 -7.32 2.80 -11.40
CA GLU A 49 -5.93 2.40 -11.66
C GLU A 49 -5.81 0.92 -12.03
N LYS A 50 -6.62 0.04 -11.40
CA LYS A 50 -6.70 -1.39 -11.74
C LYS A 50 -7.16 -1.57 -13.19
N GLY A 51 -8.13 -0.77 -13.64
CA GLY A 51 -8.55 -0.74 -15.04
C GLY A 51 -7.41 -0.35 -15.98
N THR A 52 -6.61 0.65 -15.60
CA THR A 52 -5.46 1.13 -16.40
C THR A 52 -4.33 0.10 -16.45
N ALA A 53 -4.07 -0.60 -15.33
CA ALA A 53 -3.07 -1.65 -15.21
C ALA A 53 -3.30 -2.83 -16.17
N THR A 54 -4.51 -3.00 -16.71
CA THR A 54 -4.80 -4.02 -17.73
C THR A 54 -3.98 -3.84 -19.01
N ASN A 55 -3.46 -2.64 -19.28
CA ASN A 55 -2.64 -2.34 -20.45
C ASN A 55 -1.16 -2.71 -20.29
N ILE A 56 -0.74 -3.21 -19.12
CA ILE A 56 0.65 -3.64 -18.89
C ILE A 56 0.98 -4.82 -19.83
N LYS A 57 2.04 -4.66 -20.63
CA LYS A 57 2.45 -5.63 -21.65
C LYS A 57 2.90 -6.98 -21.06
N SER A 58 3.65 -6.94 -19.96
CA SER A 58 4.11 -8.14 -19.25
C SER A 58 2.94 -8.83 -18.55
N ASN A 59 2.61 -10.06 -18.93
CA ASN A 59 1.52 -10.83 -18.32
C ASN A 59 1.72 -11.01 -16.81
N ASN A 60 2.95 -11.30 -16.38
CA ASN A 60 3.26 -11.56 -14.97
C ASN A 60 3.15 -10.28 -14.13
N THR A 61 3.76 -9.19 -14.61
CA THR A 61 3.69 -7.87 -13.95
C THR A 61 2.25 -7.36 -13.90
N ARG A 62 1.50 -7.51 -15.00
CA ARG A 62 0.08 -7.13 -15.06
C ARG A 62 -0.74 -7.84 -13.98
N LYS A 63 -0.57 -9.16 -13.87
CA LYS A 63 -1.28 -9.96 -12.86
C LYS A 63 -0.91 -9.53 -11.44
N ASN A 64 0.39 -9.35 -11.15
CA ASN A 64 0.86 -8.91 -9.83
C ASN A 64 0.30 -7.53 -9.45
N VAL A 65 0.37 -6.56 -10.36
CA VAL A 65 -0.13 -5.19 -10.12
C VAL A 65 -1.65 -5.19 -9.92
N ILE A 66 -2.41 -5.89 -10.76
CA ILE A 66 -3.87 -5.98 -10.61
C ILE A 66 -4.25 -6.61 -9.27
N ASN A 67 -3.61 -7.73 -8.91
CA ASN A 67 -3.87 -8.41 -7.65
C ASN A 67 -3.52 -7.51 -6.44
N ALA A 68 -2.42 -6.77 -6.52
CA ALA A 68 -1.99 -5.86 -5.47
C ALA A 68 -2.94 -4.66 -5.34
N LEU A 69 -3.40 -4.06 -6.45
CA LEU A 69 -4.41 -3.00 -6.46
C LEU A 69 -5.74 -3.49 -5.87
N GLU A 70 -6.15 -4.71 -6.20
CA GLU A 70 -7.35 -5.32 -5.66
C GLU A 70 -7.26 -5.53 -4.13
N LYS A 71 -6.14 -6.06 -3.62
CA LYS A 71 -5.94 -6.17 -2.17
C LYS A 71 -5.89 -4.81 -1.49
N ALA A 72 -5.23 -3.82 -2.08
CA ALA A 72 -5.17 -2.46 -1.54
C ALA A 72 -6.56 -1.82 -1.46
N SER A 73 -7.36 -1.90 -2.53
CA SER A 73 -8.72 -1.34 -2.55
C SER A 73 -9.63 -2.05 -1.56
N ARG A 74 -9.50 -3.38 -1.41
CA ARG A 74 -10.24 -4.15 -0.41
C ARG A 74 -9.85 -3.74 1.00
N LYS A 75 -8.55 -3.62 1.29
CA LYS A 75 -8.08 -3.21 2.62
C LYS A 75 -8.53 -1.79 2.98
N LEU A 76 -8.50 -0.86 2.02
CA LEU A 76 -9.06 0.48 2.19
C LEU A 76 -10.55 0.43 2.54
N ARG A 77 -11.34 -0.37 1.83
CA ARG A 77 -12.78 -0.55 2.14
C ARG A 77 -13.02 -1.20 3.50
N GLU A 78 -12.18 -2.17 3.90
CA GLU A 78 -12.24 -2.82 5.21
C GLU A 78 -11.97 -1.84 6.36
N ILE A 79 -11.09 -0.85 6.17
CA ILE A 79 -10.86 0.22 7.15
C ILE A 79 -12.13 1.08 7.31
N GLY A 80 -12.82 1.37 6.20
CA GLY A 80 -14.11 2.06 6.16
C GLY A 80 -14.05 3.55 6.49
N ARG A 81 -13.48 3.93 7.64
CA ARG A 81 -13.33 5.30 8.11
C ARG A 81 -11.87 5.65 8.35
N THR A 82 -11.47 6.82 7.85
CA THR A 82 -10.12 7.33 7.97
C THR A 82 -9.75 7.56 9.44
N PRO A 83 -8.62 6.99 9.90
CA PRO A 83 -8.11 7.23 11.25
C PRO A 83 -7.78 8.70 11.49
N GLU A 84 -7.58 9.08 12.76
CA GLU A 84 -7.32 10.47 13.16
C GLU A 84 -6.03 11.01 12.53
N ASN A 85 -5.04 10.15 12.29
CA ASN A 85 -3.77 10.51 11.68
C ASN A 85 -3.69 10.19 10.17
N GLY A 86 -4.76 9.67 9.57
CA GLY A 86 -4.72 9.11 8.22
C GLY A 86 -4.26 7.66 8.22
N VAL A 87 -3.99 7.11 7.02
CA VAL A 87 -3.56 5.71 6.87
C VAL A 87 -2.62 5.55 5.69
N ALA A 88 -1.57 4.75 5.88
CA ALA A 88 -0.68 4.30 4.83
C ALA A 88 -1.02 2.83 4.50
N VAL A 89 -1.31 2.54 3.23
CA VAL A 89 -1.59 1.19 2.74
C VAL A 89 -0.53 0.81 1.72
N PHE A 90 0.11 -0.32 1.95
CA PHE A 90 1.14 -0.89 1.08
C PHE A 90 0.65 -2.24 0.58
N ALA A 91 0.79 -2.51 -0.71
CA ALA A 91 0.42 -3.81 -1.29
C ALA A 91 1.36 -4.21 -2.43
N GLY A 92 1.68 -5.49 -2.51
CA GLY A 92 2.44 -6.04 -3.62
C GLY A 92 2.83 -7.49 -3.41
N ASN A 93 3.50 -8.06 -4.42
CA ASN A 93 4.02 -9.41 -4.35
C ASN A 93 5.46 -9.37 -3.80
N VAL A 94 5.69 -9.98 -2.64
CA VAL A 94 7.03 -10.04 -2.01
C VAL A 94 7.75 -11.37 -2.28
N SER A 95 7.21 -12.22 -3.16
CA SER A 95 7.86 -13.48 -3.47
C SER A 95 9.14 -13.26 -4.27
N ASP A 96 10.25 -13.80 -3.77
CA ASP A 96 11.54 -13.83 -4.48
C ASP A 96 11.57 -14.89 -5.61
N VAL A 97 10.62 -15.84 -5.56
CA VAL A 97 10.52 -16.95 -6.51
C VAL A 97 9.60 -16.61 -7.68
N GLU A 98 10.15 -16.67 -8.89
CA GLU A 98 9.40 -16.46 -10.11
C GLU A 98 8.27 -17.50 -10.26
N GLY A 99 7.05 -17.03 -10.47
CA GLY A 99 5.85 -17.89 -10.57
C GLY A 99 5.19 -18.23 -9.23
N LYS A 100 5.77 -17.85 -8.08
CA LYS A 100 5.10 -17.94 -6.78
C LYS A 100 4.47 -16.59 -6.43
N GLU A 101 3.19 -16.63 -6.04
CA GLU A 101 2.44 -15.44 -5.62
C GLU A 101 2.48 -15.35 -4.09
N ASP A 102 3.20 -14.37 -3.55
CA ASP A 102 3.19 -14.01 -2.13
C ASP A 102 2.70 -12.56 -1.98
N LEU A 103 1.40 -12.40 -2.21
CA LEU A 103 0.77 -11.09 -2.19
C LEU A 103 0.49 -10.65 -0.75
N ARG A 104 1.18 -9.62 -0.29
CA ARG A 104 0.99 -9.04 1.04
C ARG A 104 0.39 -7.65 0.97
N VAL A 105 -0.31 -7.29 2.04
CA VAL A 105 -0.91 -5.98 2.23
C VAL A 105 -0.68 -5.54 3.68
N TRP A 106 -0.19 -4.32 3.85
CA TRP A 106 0.02 -3.70 5.14
C TRP A 106 -0.85 -2.44 5.22
N ALA A 107 -1.46 -2.22 6.37
CA ALA A 107 -2.20 -1.00 6.66
C ALA A 107 -1.66 -0.45 7.97
N ILE A 108 -1.11 0.76 7.91
CA ILE A 108 -0.35 1.36 8.99
C ILE A 108 -0.95 2.73 9.29
N GLU A 109 -1.29 2.97 10.54
CA GLU A 109 -1.65 4.30 11.00
C GLU A 109 -0.37 5.04 11.41
N PRO A 110 -0.06 6.19 10.79
CA PRO A 110 1.13 6.95 11.14
C PRO A 110 0.97 7.65 12.51
N PRO A 111 2.07 7.87 13.26
CA PRO A 111 2.06 8.58 14.54
C PRO A 111 1.66 10.05 14.43
N LYS A 112 1.84 10.62 13.22
CA LYS A 112 1.58 12.01 12.92
C LYS A 112 0.54 12.08 11.80
N PRO A 113 -0.36 13.07 11.84
CA PRO A 113 -1.37 13.24 10.81
C PRO A 113 -0.72 13.49 9.45
N LEU A 114 -1.01 12.60 8.49
CA LEU A 114 -0.62 12.78 7.11
C LEU A 114 -1.37 13.98 6.52
N LYS A 115 -0.62 14.87 5.89
CA LYS A 115 -1.15 16.02 5.15
C LYS A 115 -1.20 15.80 3.64
N ILE A 116 -0.42 14.84 3.16
CA ILE A 116 -0.30 14.55 1.74
C ILE A 116 -1.11 13.30 1.39
N ARG A 117 -1.65 13.30 0.17
CA ARG A 117 -2.17 12.11 -0.47
C ARG A 117 -1.16 11.67 -1.52
N LEU A 118 -0.76 10.41 -1.45
CA LEU A 118 0.18 9.82 -2.38
C LEU A 118 -0.37 8.49 -2.88
N TYR A 119 -0.29 8.27 -4.17
CA TYR A 119 -0.43 6.96 -4.78
C TYR A 119 0.78 6.78 -5.68
N ARG A 120 1.51 5.69 -5.48
CA ARG A 120 2.69 5.37 -6.27
C ARG A 120 2.83 3.88 -6.44
N CYS A 121 3.05 3.46 -7.69
CA CYS A 121 3.47 2.11 -8.03
C CYS A 121 4.94 2.18 -8.42
N ASP A 122 5.82 1.52 -7.67
CA ASP A 122 7.27 1.55 -7.88
C ASP A 122 7.89 0.16 -7.66
N GLN A 123 9.21 0.03 -7.83
CA GLN A 123 9.94 -1.21 -7.53
C GLN A 123 10.21 -1.40 -6.04
N THR A 124 9.91 -0.39 -5.22
CA THR A 124 10.08 -0.38 -3.76
C THR A 124 8.87 0.29 -3.12
N PHE A 125 8.58 -0.04 -1.86
CA PHE A 125 7.58 0.69 -1.11
C PHE A 125 8.06 2.12 -0.78
N VAL A 126 7.12 3.07 -0.83
CA VAL A 126 7.37 4.47 -0.51
C VAL A 126 6.95 4.70 0.94
N VAL A 127 7.88 4.46 1.86
CA VAL A 127 7.64 4.55 3.31
C VAL A 127 7.75 5.99 3.84
N GLU A 128 8.37 6.90 3.08
CA GLU A 128 8.51 8.31 3.44
C GLU A 128 7.49 9.19 2.67
N PRO A 129 6.70 10.03 3.37
CA PRO A 129 5.86 11.07 2.76
C PRO A 129 6.65 12.30 2.31
#